data_AF-A0A7V3UVP8-F1
#
_entry.id   AF-A0A7V3UVP8-F1
#
_cell.length_a   1.000
_cell.length_b   1.000
_cell.length_c   1.000
_cell.angle_alpha   90.00
_cell.angle_beta   90.00
_cell.angle_gamma   90.00
#
_symmetry.space_group_name_H-M   'P 1'
#
loop_
_entity.id
_entity.type
_entity.pdbx_description
1 polymer ?
#
loop_
_entity_poly.entity_id
_entity_poly.type
_entity_poly.pdbx_seq_one_letter_code
_entity_poly.pdbx_strand_id
1 'polypeptide(L)'
;MSDRKNYRQIKCSFCGRDASEVGGMIAGKDVYICDLCVGSAVQILKNNLDTLSPQIRRDAILTPELIKSTLDQFVIGQEKAKKILAVAVYNHYKRINSQKSLYDFDDVEIEKSNILLVGPTGVGKTLLAQTLAKILDV
;
A
#
# COMPACT_ATOMS: atom_id res chain seq x y z
N MET A 1 48.07 28.67 -22.20
CA MET A 1 48.50 27.70 -21.18
C MET A 1 47.39 27.58 -20.14
N SER A 2 46.67 26.45 -20.19
CA SER A 2 46.05 25.78 -19.05
C SER A 2 44.87 26.44 -18.32
N ASP A 3 43.72 26.51 -19.00
CA ASP A 3 42.42 26.39 -18.34
C ASP A 3 42.28 24.97 -17.76
N ARG A 4 42.56 24.80 -16.47
CA ARG A 4 42.17 23.61 -15.71
C ARG A 4 41.51 24.07 -14.42
N LYS A 5 40.24 24.50 -14.53
CA LYS A 5 39.34 24.56 -13.38
C LYS A 5 39.31 23.16 -12.75
N ASN A 6 39.78 23.08 -11.52
CA ASN A 6 39.72 21.89 -10.68
C ASN A 6 38.24 21.48 -10.52
N TYR A 7 37.72 20.66 -11.43
CA TYR A 7 36.56 19.83 -11.15
C TYR A 7 37.00 18.90 -10.02
N ARG A 8 36.78 19.31 -8.77
CA ARG A 8 36.73 18.38 -7.65
C ARG A 8 35.83 17.25 -8.11
N GLN A 9 36.41 16.07 -8.31
CA GLN A 9 35.71 14.89 -8.81
C GLN A 9 34.39 14.75 -8.04
N ILE A 10 33.28 14.96 -8.75
CA ILE A 10 31.95 14.87 -8.15
C ILE A 10 31.72 13.38 -7.91
N LYS A 11 31.74 13.00 -6.63
CA LYS A 11 31.64 11.62 -6.18
C LYS A 11 30.37 11.43 -5.38
N CYS A 12 29.76 10.26 -5.55
CA CYS A 12 28.64 9.84 -4.72
C CYS A 12 29.08 9.71 -3.26
N SER A 13 28.39 10.38 -2.34
CA SER A 13 28.68 10.34 -0.91
C SER A 13 28.32 9.01 -0.23
N PHE A 14 27.65 8.10 -0.95
CA PHE A 14 27.25 6.78 -0.44
C PHE A 14 28.15 5.65 -0.94
N CYS A 15 28.46 5.59 -2.24
CA CYS A 15 29.27 4.51 -2.83
C CYS A 15 30.65 4.94 -3.32
N GLY A 16 30.97 6.23 -3.32
CA GLY A 16 32.27 6.76 -3.72
C GLY A 16 32.54 6.81 -5.23
N ARG A 17 31.61 6.34 -6.08
CA ARG A 17 31.74 6.35 -7.54
C ARG A 17 31.76 7.76 -8.11
N ASP A 18 32.48 7.93 -9.21
CA ASP A 18 32.55 9.18 -9.96
C ASP A 18 31.30 9.38 -10.85
N ALA A 19 31.01 10.65 -11.17
CA ALA A 19 29.89 11.02 -12.04
C ALA A 19 29.92 10.37 -13.44
N SER A 20 31.11 9.94 -13.91
CA SER A 20 31.28 9.24 -15.19
C SER A 20 30.92 7.75 -15.13
N GLU A 21 30.83 7.16 -13.95
CA GLU A 21 30.60 5.72 -13.75
C GLU A 21 29.11 5.38 -13.54
N VAL A 22 28.23 6.38 -13.59
CA VAL A 22 26.80 6.26 -13.25
C VAL A 22 25.94 6.99 -14.28
N GLY A 23 24.67 6.57 -14.41
CA GLY A 23 23.75 7.16 -15.39
C GLY A 23 23.26 8.55 -15.00
N GLY A 24 23.23 8.86 -13.70
CA GLY A 24 22.85 10.17 -13.19
C GLY A 24 23.20 10.38 -11.72
N MET A 25 23.31 11.64 -11.32
CA MET A 25 23.53 12.06 -9.93
C MET A 25 22.58 13.19 -9.52
N ILE A 26 22.11 13.13 -8.28
CA ILE A 26 21.31 14.16 -7.62
C ILE A 26 22.25 14.97 -6.71
N ALA A 27 22.22 16.29 -6.84
CA ALA A 27 23.04 17.21 -6.05
C ALA A 27 22.21 17.86 -4.93
N GLY A 28 22.73 17.80 -3.70
CA GLY A 28 22.27 18.59 -2.56
C GLY A 28 23.29 19.68 -2.20
N LYS A 29 23.14 20.28 -1.02
CA LYS A 29 24.12 21.23 -0.48
C LYS A 29 25.41 20.48 -0.09
N ASP A 30 26.41 20.56 -0.97
CA ASP A 30 27.72 19.91 -0.85
C ASP A 30 27.70 18.36 -0.74
N VAL A 31 26.61 17.72 -1.17
CA VAL A 31 26.41 16.26 -1.12
C VAL A 31 25.87 15.76 -2.46
N TYR A 32 26.25 14.55 -2.87
CA TYR A 32 25.79 13.94 -4.12
C TYR A 32 25.39 12.48 -3.91
N ILE A 33 24.31 12.05 -4.55
CA ILE A 33 23.88 10.64 -4.56
C ILE A 33 23.62 10.18 -6.00
N CYS A 34 24.14 9.00 -6.37
CA CYS A 34 23.91 8.44 -7.71
C CYS A 34 22.60 7.65 -7.81
N ASP A 35 22.09 7.51 -9.02
CA ASP A 35 20.94 6.68 -9.39
C ASP A 35 20.98 5.26 -8.80
N LEU A 36 22.15 4.60 -8.82
CA LEU A 36 22.34 3.26 -8.24
C LEU A 36 22.14 3.23 -6.72
N CYS A 37 22.65 4.23 -6.00
CA CYS A 37 22.46 4.35 -4.55
C CYS A 37 21.01 4.68 -4.19
N VAL A 38 20.34 5.52 -4.97
CA VAL A 38 18.91 5.78 -4.81
C VAL A 38 18.12 4.49 -5.01
N GLY A 39 18.39 3.72 -6.07
CA GLY A 39 17.74 2.44 -6.32
C GLY A 39 17.96 1.43 -5.19
N SER A 40 19.20 1.32 -4.71
CA SER A 40 19.54 0.44 -3.58
C SER A 40 18.85 0.87 -2.29
N ALA A 41 18.82 2.17 -1.98
CA ALA A 41 18.12 2.70 -0.81
C ALA A 41 16.62 2.42 -0.89
N VAL A 42 15.99 2.64 -2.04
CA VAL A 42 14.58 2.30 -2.27
C VAL A 42 14.33 0.81 -2.07
N GLN A 43 15.22 -0.06 -2.55
CA GLN A 43 15.08 -1.51 -2.37
C GLN A 43 15.21 -1.93 -0.89
N ILE A 44 16.17 -1.35 -0.15
CA ILE A 44 16.33 -1.60 1.29
C ILE A 44 15.09 -1.12 2.06
N LEU A 45 14.55 0.06 1.72
CA LEU A 45 13.34 0.59 2.33
C LEU A 45 12.11 -0.26 2.00
N LYS A 46 11.97 -0.72 0.76
CA LYS A 46 10.90 -1.66 0.36
C LYS A 46 10.99 -2.99 1.11
N ASN A 47 12.19 -3.58 1.22
CA ASN A 47 12.37 -4.83 1.96
C ASN A 47 12.07 -4.67 3.46
N ASN A 48 12.40 -3.52 4.06
CA ASN A 48 12.04 -3.23 5.44
C ASN A 48 10.53 -3.01 5.63
N LEU A 49 9.87 -2.35 4.66
CA LEU A 49 8.40 -2.28 4.61
C LEU A 49 7.79 -3.68 4.49
N ASP A 50 8.35 -4.56 3.66
CA ASP A 50 7.91 -5.94 3.49
C ASP A 50 8.01 -6.78 4.77
N THR A 51 9.01 -6.48 5.61
CA THR A 51 9.22 -7.15 6.91
C THR A 51 8.27 -6.61 7.99
N LEU A 52 7.77 -5.38 7.83
CA LEU A 52 6.70 -4.79 8.64
C LEU A 52 5.29 -5.13 8.10
N SER A 53 5.19 -5.81 6.95
CA SER A 53 3.93 -5.97 6.20
C SER A 53 3.37 -7.40 6.10
N PRO A 54 3.02 -8.07 7.21
CA PRO A 54 1.91 -9.01 7.16
C PRO A 54 0.58 -8.33 6.77
N GLN A 55 0.51 -6.98 6.87
CA GLN A 55 -0.70 -6.18 6.62
C GLN A 55 -0.87 -5.77 5.15
N ILE A 56 0.17 -5.28 4.47
CA ILE A 56 0.08 -4.83 3.06
C ILE A 56 -0.26 -6.00 2.10
N ARG A 57 0.20 -7.22 2.40
CA ARG A 57 -0.21 -8.41 1.62
C ARG A 57 -1.69 -8.75 1.79
N ARG A 58 -2.34 -8.45 2.93
CA ARG A 58 -3.78 -8.66 3.10
C ARG A 58 -4.60 -7.71 2.22
N ASP A 59 -4.13 -6.48 2.03
CA ASP A 59 -4.83 -5.49 1.20
C ASP A 59 -4.81 -5.83 -0.28
N ALA A 60 -3.69 -6.38 -0.77
CA ALA A 60 -3.62 -6.92 -2.13
C ALA A 60 -4.47 -8.19 -2.31
N ILE A 61 -4.80 -8.88 -1.22
CA ILE A 61 -5.57 -10.14 -1.24
C ILE A 61 -7.08 -9.89 -1.13
N LEU A 62 -7.56 -8.86 -0.43
CA LEU A 62 -8.99 -8.69 -0.14
C LEU A 62 -9.72 -7.76 -1.14
N THR A 63 -9.72 -8.10 -2.44
CA THR A 63 -10.55 -7.36 -3.41
C THR A 63 -12.05 -7.51 -3.07
N PRO A 64 -12.92 -6.53 -3.42
CA PRO A 64 -14.36 -6.66 -3.21
C PRO A 64 -14.94 -7.92 -3.87
N GLU A 65 -14.39 -8.32 -5.01
CA GLU A 65 -14.79 -9.55 -5.72
C GLU A 65 -14.47 -10.81 -4.91
N LEU A 66 -13.29 -10.88 -4.29
CA LEU A 66 -12.90 -12.01 -3.45
C LEU A 66 -13.72 -12.07 -2.16
N ILE A 67 -13.96 -10.92 -1.52
CA ILE A 67 -14.80 -10.87 -0.31
C ILE A 67 -16.21 -11.37 -0.65
N LYS A 68 -16.78 -10.88 -1.76
CA LYS A 68 -18.10 -11.29 -2.21
C LYS A 68 -18.16 -12.77 -2.58
N SER A 69 -17.17 -13.29 -3.31
CA SER A 69 -17.12 -14.71 -3.68
C SER A 69 -16.98 -15.63 -2.47
N THR A 70 -16.28 -15.20 -1.43
CA THR A 70 -16.19 -15.94 -0.17
C THR A 70 -17.53 -15.92 0.56
N LEU A 71 -18.22 -14.78 0.60
CA LEU A 71 -19.58 -14.70 1.15
C LEU A 71 -20.57 -15.58 0.35
N ASP A 72 -20.40 -15.70 -0.96
CA ASP A 72 -21.23 -16.54 -1.84
C ASP A 72 -21.15 -18.03 -1.47
N GLN A 73 -20.06 -18.50 -0.83
CA GLN A 73 -19.91 -19.89 -0.37
C GLN A 73 -20.79 -20.23 0.85
N PHE A 74 -21.17 -19.23 1.65
CA PHE A 74 -21.91 -19.44 2.90
C PHE A 74 -23.32 -18.84 2.88
N VAL A 75 -23.54 -17.78 2.11
CA VAL A 75 -24.82 -17.05 2.07
C VAL A 75 -25.39 -17.04 0.66
N ILE A 76 -26.46 -17.83 0.49
CA ILE A 76 -27.19 -17.96 -0.77
C ILE A 76 -28.10 -16.75 -1.00
N GLY A 77 -28.06 -16.17 -2.20
CA GLY A 77 -28.80 -14.95 -2.54
C GLY A 77 -28.25 -13.73 -1.81
N GLN A 78 -29.09 -12.72 -1.52
CA GLN A 78 -28.68 -11.48 -0.84
C GLN A 78 -27.56 -10.70 -1.58
N GLU A 79 -27.56 -10.74 -2.93
CA GLU A 79 -26.51 -10.14 -3.77
C GLU A 79 -26.20 -8.68 -3.45
N LYS A 80 -27.25 -7.88 -3.21
CA LYS A 80 -27.11 -6.46 -2.85
C LYS A 80 -26.34 -6.30 -1.54
N ALA A 81 -26.67 -7.09 -0.52
CA ALA A 81 -26.02 -7.00 0.79
C ALA A 81 -24.55 -7.45 0.71
N LYS A 82 -24.26 -8.55 0.01
CA LYS A 82 -22.89 -9.05 -0.19
C LYS A 82 -22.00 -8.03 -0.92
N LYS A 83 -22.51 -7.39 -1.98
CA LYS A 83 -21.77 -6.34 -2.70
C LYS A 83 -21.49 -5.13 -1.82
N ILE A 84 -22.47 -4.66 -1.05
CA ILE A 84 -22.30 -3.51 -0.15
C ILE A 84 -21.27 -3.83 0.94
N LEU A 85 -21.35 -5.01 1.56
CA LEU A 85 -20.40 -5.44 2.59
C LEU A 85 -18.99 -5.54 2.03
N ALA A 86 -18.82 -6.15 0.86
CA ALA A 86 -17.52 -6.30 0.23
C ALA A 86 -16.84 -4.95 -0.06
N VAL A 87 -17.57 -3.99 -0.63
CA VAL A 87 -17.04 -2.65 -0.91
C VAL A 87 -16.74 -1.88 0.38
N ALA A 88 -17.64 -1.93 1.36
CA ALA A 88 -17.44 -1.21 2.62
C ALA A 88 -16.24 -1.73 3.41
N VAL A 89 -16.04 -3.05 3.45
CA VAL A 89 -14.88 -3.66 4.10
C VAL A 89 -13.60 -3.29 3.37
N TYR A 90 -13.57 -3.40 2.04
CA TYR A 90 -12.42 -2.99 1.25
C TYR A 90 -12.04 -1.53 1.52
N ASN A 91 -13.03 -0.62 1.48
CA ASN A 91 -12.80 0.80 1.77
C ASN A 91 -12.38 1.04 3.22
N HIS A 92 -12.90 0.26 4.18
CA HIS A 92 -12.52 0.35 5.58
C HIS A 92 -11.02 0.06 5.78
N TYR A 93 -10.52 -1.02 5.19
CA TYR A 93 -9.09 -1.35 5.27
C TYR A 93 -8.25 -0.37 4.46
N LYS A 94 -8.67 0.01 3.25
CA LYS A 94 -7.99 1.05 2.46
C LYS A 94 -7.79 2.35 3.26
N ARG A 95 -8.81 2.78 4.00
CA ARG A 95 -8.76 3.95 4.90
C ARG A 95 -7.80 3.76 6.08
N ILE A 96 -7.78 2.58 6.71
CA ILE A 96 -6.87 2.30 7.84
C ILE A 96 -5.41 2.32 7.38
N ASN A 97 -5.14 1.80 6.19
CA ASN A 97 -3.77 1.71 5.68
C ASN A 97 -3.26 3.02 5.10
N SER A 98 -4.11 3.82 4.44
CA SER A 98 -3.72 5.16 3.99
C SER A 98 -3.36 6.07 5.17
N GLN A 99 -4.04 5.95 6.31
CA GLN A 99 -3.68 6.67 7.54
C GLN A 99 -2.31 6.30 8.13
N LYS A 100 -1.73 5.15 7.75
CA LYS A 100 -0.41 4.70 8.23
C LYS A 100 0.73 5.05 7.29
N SER A 101 0.44 5.39 6.02
CA SER A 101 1.46 5.72 5.03
C SER A 101 1.81 7.20 5.12
N LEU A 102 3.00 7.52 5.64
CA LEU A 102 3.54 8.89 5.75
C LEU A 102 3.86 9.54 4.38
N TYR A 103 3.65 8.82 3.27
CA TYR A 103 4.15 9.18 1.93
C TYR A 103 3.09 9.13 0.81
N ASP A 104 1.80 8.94 1.13
CA ASP A 104 0.76 9.05 0.10
C ASP A 104 0.45 10.52 -0.18
N PHE A 105 0.83 10.98 -1.37
CA PHE A 105 0.56 12.31 -1.93
C PHE A 105 -0.86 12.42 -2.55
N ASP A 106 -1.68 11.39 -2.41
CA ASP A 106 -3.06 11.40 -2.90
C ASP A 106 -3.99 11.90 -1.78
N ASP A 107 -4.46 13.14 -1.92
CA ASP A 107 -5.48 13.83 -1.11
C ASP A 107 -6.88 13.16 -1.19
N VAL A 108 -6.96 11.83 -1.28
CA VAL A 108 -8.22 11.10 -1.32
C VAL A 108 -8.64 10.77 0.12
N GLU A 109 -9.45 11.65 0.70
CA GLU A 109 -10.12 11.38 1.97
C GLU A 109 -11.16 10.27 1.80
N ILE A 110 -10.96 9.14 2.49
CA ILE A 110 -11.91 8.03 2.51
C ILE A 110 -12.80 8.17 3.74
N GLU A 111 -14.09 8.47 3.53
CA GLU A 111 -15.08 8.58 4.62
C GLU A 111 -15.40 7.23 5.28
N LYS A 112 -15.81 7.27 6.56
CA LYS A 112 -16.26 6.09 7.30
C LYS A 112 -17.69 5.72 6.90
N SER A 113 -17.87 4.59 6.22
CA SER A 113 -19.19 4.02 5.93
C SER A 113 -19.59 2.99 6.98
N ASN A 114 -20.61 3.29 7.79
CA ASN A 114 -21.27 2.30 8.65
C ASN A 114 -22.39 1.59 7.88
N ILE A 115 -22.65 0.32 8.19
CA ILE A 115 -23.71 -0.48 7.56
C ILE A 115 -24.79 -0.82 8.57
N LEU A 116 -26.05 -0.66 8.16
CA LEU A 116 -27.23 -1.21 8.85
C LEU A 116 -27.81 -2.36 8.01
N LEU A 117 -27.89 -3.56 8.59
CA LEU A 117 -28.49 -4.73 7.94
C LEU A 117 -29.96 -4.88 8.37
N VAL A 118 -30.89 -4.70 7.43
CA VAL A 118 -32.34 -4.84 7.66
C VAL A 118 -32.89 -5.99 6.83
N GLY A 119 -33.73 -6.82 7.44
CA GLY A 119 -34.43 -7.90 6.75
C GLY A 119 -35.18 -8.84 7.71
N PRO A 120 -36.05 -9.73 7.20
CA PRO A 120 -36.83 -10.68 7.99
C PRO A 120 -35.96 -11.62 8.85
N THR A 121 -36.56 -12.34 9.78
CA THR A 121 -35.87 -13.39 10.54
C THR A 121 -35.41 -14.52 9.60
N GLY A 122 -34.31 -15.20 9.94
CA GLY A 122 -33.81 -16.36 9.18
C GLY A 122 -33.10 -16.08 7.84
N VAL A 123 -33.03 -14.84 7.36
CA VAL A 123 -32.44 -14.52 6.03
C VAL A 123 -30.90 -14.46 5.98
N GLY A 124 -30.21 -14.91 7.04
CA GLY A 124 -28.74 -14.97 7.05
C GLY A 124 -28.01 -13.69 7.46
N LYS A 125 -28.68 -12.69 8.07
CA LYS A 125 -28.02 -11.46 8.57
C LYS A 125 -26.84 -11.74 9.52
N THR A 126 -27.07 -12.61 10.50
CA THR A 126 -26.03 -13.03 11.46
C THR A 126 -24.93 -13.84 10.78
N LEU A 127 -25.30 -14.70 9.83
CA LEU A 127 -24.34 -15.53 9.09
C LEU A 127 -23.42 -14.68 8.21
N LEU A 128 -23.94 -13.63 7.56
CA LEU A 128 -23.14 -12.63 6.84
C LEU A 128 -22.07 -12.01 7.75
N ALA A 129 -22.46 -11.54 8.94
CA ALA A 129 -21.53 -10.94 9.89
C ALA A 129 -20.46 -11.93 10.38
N GLN A 130 -20.86 -13.16 10.73
CA GLN A 130 -19.94 -14.21 11.17
C GLN A 130 -18.96 -14.64 10.08
N THR A 131 -19.44 -14.75 8.84
CA THR A 131 -18.59 -15.13 7.70
C THR A 131 -17.59 -14.02 7.40
N LEU A 132 -18.03 -12.77 7.47
CA LEU A 132 -17.17 -11.61 7.30
C LEU A 132 -16.08 -11.53 8.38
N ALA A 133 -16.42 -11.79 9.65
CA ALA A 133 -15.43 -11.85 10.73
C ALA A 133 -14.35 -12.91 10.47
N LYS A 134 -14.74 -14.10 9.99
CA LYS A 134 -13.79 -15.16 9.60
C LYS A 134 -12.87 -14.76 8.45
N ILE A 135 -13.38 -14.03 7.46
CA ILE A 135 -12.57 -13.52 6.33
C ILE A 135 -11.52 -12.52 6.84
N LEU A 136 -11.90 -11.73 7.84
CA LEU A 136 -11.08 -10.65 8.38
C LEU A 136 -10.17 -11.07 9.54
N ASP A 137 -10.30 -12.31 10.02
CA ASP A 137 -9.57 -12.88 11.15
C ASP A 137 -9.73 -12.05 12.44
N VAL A 138 -10.99 -11.71 12.75
CA VAL A 138 -11.41 -10.91 13.94
C VAL A 138 -12.51 -11.59 14.74
#